data_AF-A0A7S4DA03-F1
#
_entry.id   AF-A0A7S4DA03-F1
#
_cell.length_a   1.000
_cell.length_b   1.000
_cell.length_c   1.000
_cell.angle_alpha   90.00
_cell.angle_beta   90.00
_cell.angle_gamma   90.00
#
_symmetry.space_group_name_H-M   'P 1'
#
loop_
_entity.id
_entity.type
_entity.pdbx_description
1 polymer ?
#
loop_
_entity_poly.entity_id
_entity_poly.type
_entity_poly.pdbx_seq_one_letter_code
_entity_poly.pdbx_strand_id
1 'polypeptide(L)'
;GGEGEDPRDGVRPGAVQRTPVKKKTLNPVWEGANRFNFAVVDPRKDVIRLEVLDQDFMGQEFLGRADLHLSNLQPKVATLRRLALTGDARARGTLEVLVRVLPLDDLSGGTREGAAKDKEEDILFHEDDEAGSTA
;
A
#
# COMPACT_ATOMS: atom_id res chain seq x y z
N GLY A 1 -29.67 12.55 15.94
CA GLY A 1 -28.50 13.22 15.37
C GLY A 1 -27.34 12.28 15.49
N GLY A 2 -26.95 11.64 14.40
CA GLY A 2 -25.67 10.93 14.33
C GLY A 2 -24.70 11.91 13.69
N GLU A 3 -23.78 12.44 14.50
CA GLU A 3 -22.64 13.20 14.00
C GLU A 3 -21.87 12.26 13.08
N GLY A 4 -21.79 12.63 11.79
CA GLY A 4 -21.00 11.89 10.83
C GLY A 4 -19.56 11.88 11.32
N GLU A 5 -18.96 10.69 11.39
CA GLU A 5 -17.53 10.54 11.60
C GLU A 5 -16.81 11.47 10.63
N ASP A 6 -16.13 12.48 11.17
CA ASP A 6 -15.32 13.39 10.37
C ASP A 6 -14.22 12.55 9.71
N PRO A 7 -14.04 12.60 8.38
CA PRO A 7 -12.97 11.85 7.71
C PRO A 7 -11.56 12.18 8.25
N ARG A 8 -11.40 13.24 9.06
CA ARG A 8 -10.19 13.59 9.80
C ARG A 8 -9.91 12.69 11.01
N ASP A 9 -10.91 12.01 11.58
CA ASP A 9 -10.76 11.25 12.83
C ASP A 9 -10.06 9.89 12.67
N GLY A 10 -9.96 9.39 11.43
CA GLY A 10 -9.33 8.10 11.12
C GLY A 10 -7.79 8.14 11.01
N VAL A 11 -7.17 9.32 10.99
CA VAL A 11 -5.76 9.45 10.60
C VAL A 11 -4.94 10.05 11.75
N ARG A 12 -4.40 9.18 12.60
CA ARG A 12 -3.58 9.60 13.76
C ARG A 12 -2.09 9.58 13.42
N PRO A 13 -1.33 10.64 13.73
CA PRO A 13 0.13 10.58 13.72
C PRO A 13 0.62 9.41 14.59
N GLY A 14 1.50 8.57 14.05
CA GLY A 14 1.98 7.37 14.73
C GLY A 14 1.03 6.15 14.64
N ALA A 15 -0.05 6.21 13.86
CA ALA A 15 -0.88 5.04 13.59
C ALA A 15 -0.07 3.95 12.85
N VAL A 16 -0.15 2.72 13.35
CA VAL A 16 0.42 1.54 12.71
C VAL A 16 -0.69 0.79 11.99
N GLN A 17 -0.48 0.49 10.70
CA GLN A 17 -1.39 -0.30 9.88
C GLN A 17 -0.66 -1.54 9.34
N ARG A 18 -1.39 -2.63 9.11
CA ARG A 18 -0.83 -3.93 8.73
C ARG A 18 -1.58 -4.52 7.53
N THR A 19 -0.85 -5.16 6.63
CA THR A 19 -1.43 -5.96 5.54
C THR A 19 -1.88 -7.34 6.04
N PRO A 20 -2.79 -8.02 5.31
CA PRO A 20 -3.05 -9.44 5.52
C PRO A 20 -1.78 -10.27 5.26
N VAL A 21 -1.60 -11.33 6.04
CA VAL A 21 -0.52 -12.30 5.85
C VAL A 21 -0.72 -13.04 4.54
N LYS A 22 0.33 -13.06 3.70
CA LYS A 22 0.39 -13.92 2.51
C LYS A 22 1.21 -15.16 2.84
N LYS A 23 0.56 -16.33 2.81
CA LYS A 23 1.19 -17.60 3.18
C LYS A 23 2.02 -18.16 2.03
N LYS A 24 3.12 -18.83 2.37
CA LYS A 24 3.94 -19.65 1.46
C LYS A 24 4.45 -18.89 0.22
N THR A 25 4.90 -17.66 0.39
CA THR A 25 5.52 -16.87 -0.70
C THR A 25 6.67 -16.01 -0.19
N LEU A 26 7.73 -15.91 -0.99
CA LEU A 26 8.86 -14.98 -0.76
C LEU A 26 8.67 -13.65 -1.50
N ASN A 27 7.71 -13.59 -2.42
CA ASN A 27 7.38 -12.39 -3.20
C ASN A 27 5.88 -12.08 -3.03
N PRO A 28 5.45 -11.70 -1.81
CA PRO A 28 4.05 -11.37 -1.58
C PRO A 28 3.63 -10.13 -2.37
N VAL A 29 2.45 -10.20 -2.99
CA VAL A 29 1.81 -9.08 -3.68
C VAL A 29 0.48 -8.77 -3.00
N TRP A 30 0.26 -7.50 -2.69
CA TRP A 30 -0.94 -6.99 -2.00
C TRP A 30 -1.69 -5.99 -2.88
N GLU A 31 -2.68 -6.48 -3.62
CA GLU A 31 -3.52 -5.66 -4.51
C GLU A 31 -4.87 -5.29 -3.88
N GLY A 32 -5.55 -4.29 -4.46
CA GLY A 32 -6.90 -3.87 -4.07
C GLY A 32 -6.97 -3.16 -2.72
N ALA A 33 -7.38 -3.88 -1.68
CA ALA A 33 -7.77 -3.35 -0.36
C ALA A 33 -6.60 -2.98 0.58
N ASN A 34 -5.35 -3.07 0.12
CA ASN A 34 -4.15 -2.76 0.91
C ASN A 34 -3.65 -1.34 0.65
N ARG A 35 -4.56 -0.36 0.77
CA ARG A 35 -4.24 1.07 0.68
C ARG A 35 -4.32 1.67 2.06
N PHE A 36 -3.22 2.26 2.51
CA PHE A 36 -3.12 2.89 3.82
C PHE A 36 -3.00 4.39 3.66
N ASN A 37 -3.74 5.14 4.47
CA ASN A 37 -3.63 6.59 4.56
C ASN A 37 -2.96 6.95 5.89
N PHE A 38 -1.99 7.86 5.84
CA PHE A 38 -1.28 8.36 7.02
C PHE A 38 -1.32 9.89 7.02
N ALA A 39 -1.45 10.48 8.20
CA ALA A 39 -1.43 11.92 8.37
C ALA A 39 0.03 12.31 8.47
N VAL A 40 0.44 13.17 7.55
CA VAL A 40 1.79 13.69 7.48
C VAL A 40 1.74 15.14 7.94
N VAL A 41 2.53 15.48 8.95
CA VAL A 41 2.58 16.83 9.53
C VAL A 41 3.54 17.69 8.72
N ASP A 42 4.73 17.16 8.41
CA ASP A 42 5.74 17.84 7.60
C ASP A 42 6.39 16.83 6.64
N PRO A 43 5.97 16.77 5.36
CA PRO A 43 6.52 15.80 4.40
C PRO A 43 8.02 16.00 4.12
N ARG A 44 8.64 17.10 4.57
CA ARG A 44 10.09 17.31 4.42
C ARG A 44 10.89 16.56 5.50
N LYS A 45 10.27 16.29 6.65
CA LYS A 45 10.92 15.68 7.81
C LYS A 45 10.37 14.30 8.12
N ASP A 46 9.08 14.08 7.86
CA ASP A 46 8.39 12.86 8.20
C ASP A 46 8.84 11.71 7.30
N VAL A 47 8.86 10.52 7.91
CA VAL A 47 9.28 9.27 7.30
C VAL A 47 8.23 8.22 7.58
N ILE A 48 7.86 7.45 6.56
CA ILE A 48 7.03 6.25 6.73
C ILE A 48 7.96 5.06 6.89
N ARG A 49 7.91 4.38 8.03
CA ARG A 49 8.64 3.13 8.26
C ARG A 49 7.78 1.94 7.85
N LEU A 50 8.31 1.10 6.98
CA LEU A 50 7.72 -0.18 6.60
C LEU A 50 8.51 -1.31 7.23
N GLU A 51 7.84 -2.23 7.92
CA GLU A 51 8.46 -3.40 8.53
C GLU A 51 7.88 -4.67 7.91
N VAL A 52 8.75 -5.62 7.56
CA VAL A 52 8.38 -6.91 7.02
C VAL A 52 8.51 -7.94 8.13
N LEU A 53 7.43 -8.66 8.38
CA LEU A 53 7.34 -9.69 9.40
C LEU A 53 6.98 -11.01 8.71
N ASP A 54 7.69 -12.07 9.03
CA ASP A 54 7.22 -13.44 8.80
C ASP A 54 6.26 -13.80 9.92
N GLN A 55 5.13 -14.41 9.58
CA GLN A 55 4.17 -14.87 10.57
C GLN A 55 3.99 -16.37 10.43
N ASP A 56 4.52 -17.10 11.40
CA ASP A 56 4.40 -18.55 11.51
C ASP A 56 3.53 -18.94 12.71
N PHE A 57 3.48 -20.24 13.01
CA PHE A 57 2.70 -20.76 14.13
C PHE A 57 3.28 -20.40 15.51
N MET A 58 4.57 -20.05 15.58
CA MET A 58 5.30 -19.81 16.83
C MET A 58 5.49 -18.31 17.13
N GLY A 59 5.30 -17.42 16.16
CA GLY A 59 5.34 -15.99 16.38
C GLY A 59 5.48 -15.15 15.11
N GLN A 60 5.90 -13.90 15.32
CA GLN A 60 6.31 -13.01 14.23
C GLN A 60 7.83 -12.87 14.25
N GLU A 61 8.50 -13.22 13.15
CA GLU A 61 9.93 -12.97 12.95
C GLU A 61 10.11 -11.70 12.12
N PHE A 62 11.02 -10.81 12.55
CA PHE A 62 11.35 -9.61 11.79
C PHE A 62 12.29 -9.96 10.62
N LEU A 63 11.88 -9.62 9.39
CA LEU A 63 12.65 -9.89 8.17
C LEU A 63 13.39 -8.65 7.64
N GLY A 64 13.09 -7.47 8.17
CA GLY A 64 13.71 -6.23 7.73
C GLY A 64 12.73 -5.05 7.72
N ARG A 65 13.29 -3.86 7.53
CA ARG A 65 12.55 -2.61 7.43
C ARG A 65 13.08 -1.71 6.33
N ALA A 66 12.24 -0.81 5.86
CA ALA A 66 12.61 0.27 4.97
C ALA A 66 12.02 1.59 5.47
N ASP A 67 12.81 2.66 5.39
CA ASP A 67 12.37 4.01 5.73
C ASP A 67 12.11 4.79 4.43
N LEU A 68 10.85 5.18 4.22
CA LEU A 68 10.40 5.96 3.07
C LEU A 68 10.37 7.45 3.42
N HIS A 69 11.37 8.19 2.93
CA HIS A 69 11.42 9.64 3.04
C HIS A 69 10.44 10.30 2.06
N LEU A 70 9.59 11.18 2.59
CA LEU A 70 8.56 11.86 1.79
C LEU A 70 9.07 13.12 1.09
N SER A 71 10.25 13.62 1.49
CA SER A 71 10.80 14.92 1.07
C SER A 71 11.07 15.04 -0.44
N ASN A 72 11.27 13.92 -1.12
CA ASN A 72 11.56 13.85 -2.55
C ASN A 72 10.37 13.39 -3.40
N LEU A 73 9.17 13.35 -2.82
CA LEU A 73 7.95 12.99 -3.55
C LEU A 73 7.28 14.24 -4.11
N GLN A 74 6.83 14.15 -5.36
CA GLN A 74 6.01 15.20 -5.96
C GLN A 74 4.57 15.10 -5.44
N PRO A 75 4.00 16.19 -4.89
CA PRO A 75 2.62 16.19 -4.43
C PRO A 75 1.64 15.79 -5.55
N LYS A 76 0.58 15.06 -5.18
CA LYS A 76 -0.49 14.54 -6.05
C LYS A 76 -0.07 13.52 -7.11
N VAL A 77 1.23 13.26 -7.29
CA VAL A 77 1.74 12.28 -8.24
C VAL A 77 2.04 10.96 -7.54
N ALA A 78 1.45 9.87 -8.06
CA ALA A 78 1.77 8.53 -7.57
C ALA A 78 3.15 8.11 -8.09
N THR A 79 4.02 7.71 -7.18
CA THR A 79 5.40 7.32 -7.47
C THR A 79 5.66 5.92 -6.96
N LEU A 80 6.17 5.03 -7.83
CA LEU A 80 6.64 3.71 -7.42
C LEU A 80 8.01 3.86 -6.75
N ARG A 81 8.15 3.33 -5.53
CA ARG A 81 9.37 3.34 -4.75
C ARG A 81 9.85 1.92 -4.55
N ARG A 82 11.08 1.66 -4.99
CA ARG A 82 11.86 0.47 -4.63
C ARG A 82 12.70 0.79 -3.42
N LEU A 83 12.50 0.05 -2.33
CA LEU A 83 13.17 0.25 -1.06
C LEU A 83 13.86 -1.05 -0.65
N ALA A 84 15.19 -1.03 -0.59
CA ALA A 84 15.94 -2.17 -0.08
C ALA A 84 15.67 -2.34 1.42
N LEU A 85 15.46 -3.58 1.86
CA LEU A 85 15.30 -3.89 3.27
C LEU A 85 16.64 -3.74 3.99
N THR A 86 16.57 -3.15 5.17
CA THR A 86 17.66 -2.94 6.12
C THR A 86 17.24 -3.49 7.48
N GLY A 87 18.19 -3.70 8.38
CA GLY A 87 17.87 -4.25 9.70
C GLY A 87 19.05 -4.99 10.28
N ASP A 88 18.78 -6.19 10.79
CA ASP A 88 19.82 -7.08 11.29
C ASP A 88 20.63 -7.73 10.14
N ALA A 89 21.54 -8.64 10.48
CA ALA A 89 22.37 -9.34 9.52
C ALA A 89 21.59 -10.26 8.54
N ARG A 90 20.31 -10.53 8.80
CA ARG A 90 19.44 -11.36 7.95
C ARG A 90 18.56 -10.53 7.02
N ALA A 91 18.39 -9.24 7.30
CA ALA A 91 17.56 -8.34 6.53
C ALA A 91 17.99 -8.32 5.04
N ARG A 92 17.08 -8.73 4.18
CA ARG A 92 17.33 -8.88 2.74
C ARG A 92 16.03 -8.80 1.96
N GLY A 93 16.12 -8.33 0.73
CA GLY A 93 14.99 -8.17 -0.17
C GLY A 93 14.66 -6.71 -0.44
N THR A 94 13.61 -6.50 -1.23
CA THR A 94 13.19 -5.18 -1.72
C THR A 94 11.68 -5.08 -1.59
N LEU A 95 11.21 -3.95 -1.08
CA LEU A 95 9.80 -3.57 -1.12
C LEU A 95 9.55 -2.67 -2.32
N GLU A 96 8.49 -2.96 -3.08
CA GLU A 96 7.95 -2.06 -4.09
C GLU A 96 6.65 -1.45 -3.58
N VAL A 97 6.60 -0.12 -3.47
CA VAL A 97 5.48 0.59 -2.86
C VAL A 97 5.06 1.75 -3.76
N LEU A 98 3.78 1.81 -4.11
CA LEU A 98 3.19 2.97 -4.78
C LEU A 98 2.73 3.99 -3.74
N VAL A 99 3.32 5.18 -3.74
CA VAL A 99 3.03 6.24 -2.76
C VAL A 99 2.59 7.52 -3.45
N ARG A 100 1.66 8.25 -2.84
CA ARG A 100 1.23 9.58 -3.26
C ARG A 100 0.97 10.44 -2.03
N VAL A 101 1.48 11.67 -2.05
CA VAL A 101 1.22 12.67 -1.00
C VAL A 101 0.11 13.59 -1.48
N LEU A 102 -0.93 13.75 -0.67
CA LEU A 102 -2.06 14.64 -0.94
C LEU A 102 -2.08 15.76 0.12
N PRO A 103 -2.31 17.03 -0.28
CA PRO A 103 -2.74 18.07 0.65
C PRO A 103 -3.97 17.62 1.44
N LEU A 104 -4.05 17.98 2.73
CA LEU A 104 -5.17 17.60 3.59
C LEU A 104 -6.53 18.10 3.03
N ASP A 105 -6.54 19.27 2.39
CA ASP A 105 -7.73 19.84 1.77
C ASP A 105 -8.24 19.01 0.58
N ASP A 106 -7.38 18.21 -0.06
CA ASP A 106 -7.80 17.31 -1.13
C ASP A 106 -8.51 16.05 -0.59
N LEU A 107 -8.48 15.81 0.74
CA LEU A 107 -9.11 14.65 1.38
C LEU A 107 -10.59 14.89 1.76
N SER A 108 -11.10 16.12 1.68
CA SER A 108 -12.48 16.46 2.06
C SER A 108 -13.54 16.16 0.98
N GLY A 109 -13.18 15.52 -0.13
CA GLY A 109 -14.09 15.23 -1.25
C GLY A 109 -14.91 13.94 -1.14
N GLY A 110 -15.13 13.39 0.05
CA GLY A 110 -15.65 12.03 0.20
C GLY A 110 -16.72 11.84 1.27
N THR A 111 -17.89 12.47 1.14
CA THR A 111 -19.15 11.92 1.67
C THR A 111 -20.35 12.44 0.84
N ARG A 112 -21.03 11.48 0.16
CA ARG A 112 -22.27 11.57 -0.66
C ARG A 112 -22.06 12.26 -2.02
N GLU A 113 -22.34 11.64 -3.17
CA GLU A 113 -23.59 11.02 -3.60
C GLU A 113 -23.37 10.28 -4.95
N GLY A 114 -24.08 9.17 -5.18
CA GLY A 114 -24.26 8.62 -6.54
C GLY A 114 -23.77 7.20 -6.76
N ALA A 115 -24.69 6.25 -6.67
CA ALA A 115 -24.59 4.99 -7.40
C ALA A 115 -24.57 5.29 -8.90
N ALA A 116 -23.39 5.43 -9.50
CA ALA A 116 -23.22 5.34 -10.94
C ALA A 116 -22.91 3.87 -11.28
N LYS A 117 -23.96 3.18 -11.74
CA LYS A 117 -23.82 2.03 -12.62
C LYS A 117 -23.13 2.52 -13.89
N ASP A 118 -21.89 2.12 -14.12
CA ASP A 118 -21.33 2.03 -15.47
C ASP A 118 -20.71 0.64 -15.59
N LYS A 119 -21.48 -0.25 -16.22
CA LYS A 119 -21.04 -1.50 -16.83
C LYS A 119 -20.49 -1.17 -18.22
N GLU A 120 -19.62 -2.07 -18.72
CA GLU A 120 -18.97 -2.06 -20.05
C GLU A 120 -17.93 -0.95 -20.17
N GLU A 121 -16.63 -1.22 -20.32
CA GLU A 121 -15.99 -2.12 -21.29
C GLU A 121 -14.86 -2.88 -20.55
N ASP A 122 -14.88 -4.20 -20.44
CA ASP A 122 -14.46 -5.14 -21.50
C ASP A 122 -12.96 -5.05 -21.79
N ILE A 123 -12.14 -5.69 -20.96
CA ILE A 123 -10.83 -6.20 -21.37
C ILE A 123 -10.61 -7.57 -20.69
N LEU A 124 -11.29 -8.58 -21.20
CA LEU A 124 -10.88 -9.97 -21.05
C LEU A 124 -9.61 -10.15 -21.88
N PHE A 125 -8.45 -10.26 -21.22
CA PHE A 125 -7.26 -10.77 -21.89
C PHE A 125 -7.51 -12.26 -22.18
N HIS A 126 -7.70 -12.58 -23.46
CA HIS A 126 -7.50 -13.93 -23.97
C HIS A 126 -5.99 -14.22 -23.90
N GLU A 127 -5.60 -15.22 -23.13
CA GLU A 127 -4.33 -15.90 -23.35
C GLU A 127 -4.53 -16.83 -24.56
N ASP A 128 -4.10 -16.36 -25.73
CA ASP A 128 -3.69 -17.25 -26.80
C ASP A 128 -2.37 -17.91 -26.38
N ASP A 129 -2.40 -19.22 -26.15
CA ASP A 129 -1.20 -20.05 -26.31
C ASP A 129 -1.55 -21.25 -27.20
N GLU A 130 -1.17 -21.09 -28.46
CA GLU A 130 -1.06 -22.13 -29.46
C GLU A 130 0.24 -22.92 -29.20
N ALA A 131 0.13 -24.25 -29.03
CA ALA A 131 0.94 -25.25 -29.75
C ALA A 131 0.95 -26.61 -29.02
N GLY A 132 0.68 -27.69 -29.76
CA GLY A 132 0.93 -29.05 -29.28
C GLY A 132 0.39 -30.15 -30.18
N SER A 133 0.99 -30.30 -31.36
CA SER A 133 0.75 -31.37 -32.33
C SER A 133 1.18 -32.77 -31.85
N THR A 134 0.57 -33.81 -32.45
CA THR A 134 0.91 -35.26 -32.49
C THR A 134 0.55 -36.07 -31.23
N ALA A 135 -0.05 -37.27 -31.30
CA ALA A 135 -0.24 -38.26 -32.37
C ALA A 135 -1.57 -39.02 -32.19
#